data_AF-A0A1X6PK44-F1
#
_entry.id   AF-A0A1X6PK44-F1
#
_cell.length_a   1.000
_cell.length_b   1.000
_cell.length_c   1.000
_cell.angle_alpha   90.00
_cell.angle_beta   90.00
_cell.angle_gamma   90.00
#
_symmetry.space_group_name_H-M   'P 1'
#
loop_
_entity.id
_entity.type
_entity.pdbx_description
1 polymer ?
#
loop_
_entity_poly.entity_id
_entity_poly.type
_entity_poly.pdbx_seq_one_letter_code
_entity_poly.pdbx_strand_id
1 'polypeptide(L)'
;MGHTDTIGLLVRDGSGRLAVGVATSGAEFAHPGRVGDAPIVGSGFYATAAGAAAVSGDGDRLLRHLIAGAVVGRLRSGAAVADAAAGVMAEVAAADAGAQAAVVAMDAGGQTAASATRGGFVAAVWEGGGVRLREVPAVGGQPAWTHSCR
;
A
#
# COMPACT_ATOMS: atom_id res chain seq x y z
N MET A 1 -9.50 18.81 -5.77
CA MET A 1 -8.58 19.49 -4.83
C MET A 1 -7.35 18.60 -4.73
N GLY A 2 -6.17 19.19 -4.88
CA GLY A 2 -4.93 18.49 -5.24
C GLY A 2 -4.62 17.34 -4.29
N HIS A 3 -4.33 16.18 -4.87
CA HIS A 3 -4.02 14.98 -4.12
C HIS A 3 -2.55 15.05 -3.70
N THR A 4 -2.27 14.77 -2.42
CA THR A 4 -0.89 14.79 -1.94
C THR A 4 -0.19 13.50 -2.31
N ASP A 5 0.83 13.63 -3.16
CA ASP A 5 1.56 12.51 -3.75
C ASP A 5 2.52 11.90 -2.73
N THR A 6 1.96 11.00 -1.92
CA THR A 6 2.77 10.05 -1.16
C THR A 6 3.27 8.97 -2.10
N ILE A 7 4.59 8.80 -2.18
CA ILE A 7 5.23 7.72 -2.94
C ILE A 7 5.61 6.62 -1.96
N GLY A 8 5.13 5.41 -2.23
CA GLY A 8 5.56 4.18 -1.58
C GLY A 8 6.34 3.30 -2.53
N LEU A 9 7.47 2.76 -2.07
CA LEU A 9 8.35 1.87 -2.83
C LEU A 9 8.59 0.58 -2.04
N LEU A 10 8.39 -0.55 -2.71
CA LEU A 10 8.71 -1.89 -2.21
C LEU A 10 9.80 -2.48 -3.09
N VAL A 11 10.84 -3.02 -2.47
CA VAL A 11 11.93 -3.70 -3.18
C VAL A 11 12.23 -5.04 -2.53
N ARG A 12 12.69 -5.98 -3.37
CA ARG A 12 13.19 -7.29 -2.97
C ARG A 12 14.58 -7.47 -3.59
N ASP A 13 15.57 -7.80 -2.77
CA ASP A 13 16.92 -8.07 -3.27
C ASP A 13 17.06 -9.52 -3.79
N GLY A 14 18.21 -9.83 -4.40
CA GLY A 14 18.50 -11.18 -4.92
C GLY A 14 18.62 -12.26 -3.85
N SER A 15 18.79 -11.89 -2.57
CA SER A 15 18.76 -12.82 -1.43
C SER A 15 17.34 -13.03 -0.89
N GLY A 16 16.36 -12.29 -1.42
CA GLY A 16 14.97 -12.33 -1.00
C GLY A 16 14.64 -11.44 0.20
N ARG A 17 15.51 -10.52 0.58
CA ARG A 17 15.20 -9.53 1.62
C ARG A 17 14.30 -8.44 1.06
N LEU A 18 13.31 -8.07 1.86
CA LEU A 18 12.36 -7.02 1.55
C LEU A 18 12.74 -5.72 2.24
N ALA A 19 12.57 -4.61 1.53
CA ALA A 19 12.62 -3.27 2.10
C ALA A 19 11.45 -2.43 1.57
N VAL A 20 11.03 -1.47 2.39
CA VAL A 20 9.99 -0.51 2.05
C VAL A 20 10.44 0.89 2.41
N GLY A 21 10.11 1.85 1.55
CA GLY A 21 10.27 3.28 1.83
C GLY A 21 9.00 4.03 1.45
N VAL A 22 8.68 5.05 2.23
CA VAL A 22 7.58 5.98 1.95
C VAL A 22 8.09 7.41 2.10
N ALA A 23 7.71 8.26 1.15
CA ALA A 23 8.04 9.68 1.15
C ALA A 23 6.79 10.51 0.82
N THR A 24 6.62 11.63 1.50
CA THR A 24 5.49 12.55 1.30
C THR A 24 5.88 13.97 1.74
N SER A 25 5.26 14.98 1.14
CA SER A 25 5.25 16.36 1.64
C SER A 25 4.15 16.60 2.68
N GLY A 26 3.25 15.63 2.91
CA GLY A 26 2.10 15.77 3.80
C GLY A 26 0.90 16.42 3.13
N ALA A 27 -0.16 16.68 3.91
CA ALA A 27 -1.41 17.27 3.44
C ALA A 27 -1.20 18.73 2.97
N GLU A 28 -1.89 19.16 1.91
CA GLU A 28 -1.93 20.57 1.51
C GLU A 28 -2.45 21.44 2.67
N PHE A 29 -1.84 22.62 2.87
CA PHE A 29 -2.21 23.57 3.93
C PHE A 29 -2.23 23.00 5.36
N ALA A 30 -1.46 21.92 5.60
CA ALA A 30 -1.35 21.35 6.93
C ALA A 30 -0.78 22.37 7.93
N HIS A 31 -1.24 22.27 9.18
CA HIS A 31 -0.65 23.05 10.26
C HIS A 31 0.84 22.75 10.40
N PRO A 32 1.70 23.75 10.70
CA PRO A 32 3.11 23.50 10.98
C PRO A 32 3.28 22.43 12.06
N GLY A 33 4.10 21.42 11.78
CA GLY A 33 4.33 20.29 12.68
C GLY A 33 3.31 19.15 12.59
N ARG A 34 2.31 19.22 11.69
CA ARG A 34 1.41 18.09 11.42
C ARG A 34 2.20 16.89 10.89
N VAL A 35 1.93 15.72 11.47
CA VAL A 35 2.49 14.43 11.06
C VAL A 35 1.33 13.52 10.61
N GLY A 36 1.40 13.02 9.38
CA GLY A 36 0.45 12.04 8.85
C GLY A 36 0.86 10.59 9.13
N ASP A 37 0.31 9.65 8.36
CA ASP A 37 0.58 8.21 8.48
C ASP A 37 1.94 7.79 7.90
N ALA A 38 2.40 8.48 6.85
CA ALA A 38 3.60 8.12 6.09
C ALA A 38 4.86 7.78 6.93
N PRO A 39 5.26 8.56 7.95
CA PRO A 39 6.43 8.21 8.77
C PRO A 39 6.13 7.22 9.91
N ILE A 40 4.88 6.77 10.05
CA ILE A 40 4.45 5.91 11.15
C ILE A 40 4.52 4.44 10.72
N VAL A 41 5.43 3.69 11.35
CA VAL A 41 5.61 2.25 11.14
C VAL A 41 4.29 1.51 11.43
N GLY A 42 3.88 0.65 10.52
CA GLY A 42 2.60 -0.06 10.59
C GLY A 42 1.42 0.72 10.01
N SER A 43 1.50 2.05 9.90
CA SER A 43 0.49 2.86 9.22
C SER A 43 0.88 3.09 7.75
N GLY A 44 1.85 3.97 7.50
CA GLY A 44 2.29 4.32 6.15
C GLY A 44 3.12 3.23 5.48
N PHE A 45 3.92 2.49 6.25
CA PHE A 45 4.73 1.40 5.73
C PHE A 45 5.00 0.32 6.76
N TYR A 46 5.27 -0.89 6.29
CA TYR A 46 5.73 -1.99 7.13
C TYR A 46 6.42 -3.06 6.29
N ALA A 47 7.51 -3.64 6.79
CA ALA A 47 8.19 -4.76 6.13
C ALA A 47 8.68 -5.77 7.15
N THR A 48 8.52 -7.04 6.82
CA THR A 48 9.01 -8.20 7.57
C THR A 48 9.47 -9.28 6.59
N ALA A 49 10.00 -10.40 7.09
CA ALA A 49 10.31 -11.55 6.26
C ALA A 49 9.08 -12.16 5.55
N ALA A 50 7.85 -11.92 6.03
CA ALA A 50 6.63 -12.42 5.42
C ALA A 50 6.16 -11.57 4.23
N GLY A 51 6.55 -10.29 4.18
CA GLY A 51 6.02 -9.34 3.20
C GLY A 51 6.23 -7.90 3.61
N ALA A 52 5.92 -6.99 2.69
CA ALA A 52 6.02 -5.56 2.86
C ALA A 52 4.81 -4.84 2.24
N ALA A 53 4.45 -3.68 2.79
CA ALA A 53 3.37 -2.85 2.30
C ALA A 53 3.67 -1.35 2.48
N ALA A 54 3.20 -0.53 1.55
CA ALA A 54 3.27 0.92 1.59
C ALA A 54 1.92 1.54 1.23
N VAL A 55 1.59 2.66 1.87
CA VAL A 55 0.25 3.25 1.86
C VAL A 55 0.32 4.71 1.42
N SER A 56 -0.72 5.15 0.71
CA SER A 56 -0.92 6.53 0.28
C SER A 56 -2.38 6.93 0.51
N GLY A 57 -2.64 8.19 0.86
CA GLY A 57 -3.99 8.72 1.03
C GLY A 57 -4.13 9.81 2.10
N ASP A 58 -5.32 9.90 2.69
CA ASP A 58 -5.64 10.88 3.75
C ASP A 58 -5.07 10.44 5.10
N GLY A 59 -3.80 10.77 5.33
CA GLY A 59 -3.04 10.28 6.49
C GLY A 59 -3.69 10.50 7.86
N ASP A 60 -4.52 11.54 8.04
CA ASP A 60 -5.21 11.77 9.33
C ASP A 60 -6.28 10.71 9.59
N ARG A 61 -6.91 10.20 8.52
CA ARG A 61 -7.85 9.08 8.59
C ARG A 61 -7.12 7.74 8.67
N LEU A 62 -6.04 7.58 7.90
CA LEU A 62 -5.34 6.29 7.76
C LEU A 62 -4.67 5.84 9.06
N LEU A 63 -4.21 6.76 9.90
CA LEU A 63 -3.60 6.48 11.22
C LEU A 63 -4.44 5.54 12.09
N ARG A 64 -5.77 5.57 11.95
CA ARG A 64 -6.71 4.77 12.74
C ARG A 64 -6.71 3.29 12.38
N HIS A 65 -6.16 2.92 11.23
CA HIS A 65 -6.34 1.60 10.65
C HIS A 65 -5.06 0.75 10.61
N LEU A 66 -3.88 1.35 10.80
CA LEU A 66 -2.57 0.67 10.70
C LEU A 66 -2.48 -0.23 9.45
N ILE A 67 -2.83 0.34 8.29
CA ILE A 67 -3.09 -0.40 7.04
C ILE A 67 -1.91 -1.28 6.65
N ALA A 68 -0.69 -0.73 6.62
CA ALA A 68 0.50 -1.51 6.23
C ALA A 68 0.76 -2.68 7.18
N GLY A 69 0.61 -2.46 8.48
CA GLY A 69 0.75 -3.49 9.52
C GLY A 69 -0.31 -4.56 9.42
N ALA A 70 -1.57 -4.19 9.15
CA ALA A 70 -2.68 -5.11 8.96
C ALA A 70 -2.48 -6.01 7.72
N VAL A 71 -2.07 -5.43 6.58
CA VAL A 71 -1.79 -6.19 5.36
C VAL A 71 -0.67 -7.20 5.60
N VAL A 72 0.47 -6.76 6.12
CA VAL A 72 1.60 -7.67 6.40
C VAL A 72 1.25 -8.68 7.50
N GLY A 73 0.38 -8.32 8.43
CA GLY A 73 -0.19 -9.25 9.41
C GLY A 73 -0.92 -10.41 8.75
N ARG A 74 -1.74 -10.14 7.73
CA ARG A 74 -2.42 -11.18 6.93
C ARG A 74 -1.44 -12.01 6.11
N LEU A 75 -0.43 -11.39 5.51
CA LEU A 75 0.64 -12.12 4.80
C LEU A 75 1.36 -13.10 5.73
N ARG A 76 1.68 -12.66 6.95
CA ARG A 76 2.29 -13.51 7.98
C ARG A 76 1.39 -14.68 8.39
N SER A 77 0.07 -14.51 8.32
CA SER A 77 -0.92 -15.57 8.54
C SER A 77 -1.17 -16.46 7.30
N GLY A 78 -0.43 -16.27 6.21
CA GLY A 78 -0.51 -17.10 5.00
C GLY A 78 -1.54 -16.66 3.95
N ALA A 79 -2.11 -15.46 4.08
CA ALA A 79 -3.01 -14.93 3.04
C ALA A 79 -2.23 -14.61 1.75
N ALA A 80 -2.88 -14.81 0.60
CA ALA A 80 -2.34 -14.33 -0.67
C ALA A 80 -2.27 -12.79 -0.68
N VAL A 81 -1.27 -12.22 -1.35
CA VAL A 81 -1.01 -10.76 -1.32
C VAL A 81 -2.19 -9.92 -1.81
N ALA A 82 -2.88 -10.40 -2.84
CA ALA A 82 -4.09 -9.78 -3.37
C ALA A 82 -5.23 -9.75 -2.34
N ASP A 83 -5.49 -10.88 -1.66
CA ASP A 83 -6.56 -11.00 -0.67
C ASP A 83 -6.24 -10.20 0.60
N ALA A 84 -4.98 -10.18 1.01
CA ALA A 84 -4.50 -9.39 2.14
C ALA A 84 -4.73 -7.89 1.90
N ALA A 85 -4.29 -7.38 0.74
CA ALA A 85 -4.49 -5.97 0.38
C ALA A 85 -5.97 -5.64 0.23
N ALA A 86 -6.70 -6.36 -0.62
CA ALA A 86 -8.11 -6.08 -0.90
C ALA A 86 -8.99 -6.17 0.36
N GLY A 87 -8.76 -7.18 1.21
CA GLY A 87 -9.55 -7.35 2.43
C GLY A 87 -9.32 -6.24 3.46
N VAL A 88 -8.08 -5.74 3.63
CA VAL A 88 -7.82 -4.59 4.52
C VAL A 88 -8.45 -3.32 3.94
N MET A 89 -8.35 -3.09 2.63
CA MET A 89 -8.95 -1.92 2.01
C MET A 89 -10.49 -1.94 2.10
N ALA A 90 -11.10 -3.12 2.02
CA ALA A 90 -12.54 -3.29 2.24
C ALA A 90 -12.96 -2.92 3.68
N GLU A 91 -12.18 -3.31 4.68
CA GLU A 91 -12.41 -2.95 6.08
C GLU A 91 -12.28 -1.45 6.30
N VAL A 92 -11.26 -0.81 5.70
CA VAL A 92 -11.10 0.65 5.73
C VAL A 92 -12.29 1.35 5.10
N ALA A 93 -12.72 0.93 3.91
CA ALA A 93 -13.86 1.52 3.22
C ALA A 93 -15.18 1.35 4.00
N ALA A 94 -15.36 0.21 4.67
CA ALA A 94 -16.53 -0.05 5.51
C ALA A 94 -16.54 0.78 6.79
N ALA A 95 -15.36 1.00 7.40
CA ALA A 95 -15.21 1.76 8.63
C ALA A 95 -15.24 3.29 8.41
N ASP A 96 -14.73 3.77 7.26
CA ASP A 96 -14.69 5.18 6.90
C ASP A 96 -14.88 5.33 5.38
N ALA A 97 -16.13 5.51 4.94
CA ALA A 97 -16.47 5.72 3.52
C ALA A 97 -15.83 6.98 2.90
N GLY A 98 -15.36 7.91 3.73
CA GLY A 98 -14.64 9.10 3.29
C GLY A 98 -13.13 8.89 3.16
N ALA A 99 -12.57 7.80 3.69
CA ALA A 99 -11.16 7.51 3.62
C ALA A 99 -10.72 7.24 2.18
N GLN A 100 -9.87 8.11 1.65
CA GLN A 100 -9.12 7.85 0.43
C GLN A 100 -7.83 7.16 0.82
N ALA A 101 -7.68 5.91 0.41
CA ALA A 101 -6.53 5.09 0.76
C ALA A 101 -6.18 4.19 -0.42
N ALA A 102 -4.89 4.01 -0.66
CA ALA A 102 -4.35 3.02 -1.57
C ALA A 102 -3.18 2.32 -0.89
N VAL A 103 -3.04 1.03 -1.16
CA VAL A 103 -1.94 0.21 -0.67
C VAL A 103 -1.30 -0.54 -1.83
N VAL A 104 0.02 -0.58 -1.82
CA VAL A 104 0.82 -1.54 -2.60
C VAL A 104 1.44 -2.52 -1.61
N ALA A 105 1.48 -3.80 -1.97
CA ALA A 105 1.99 -4.87 -1.13
C ALA A 105 2.82 -5.87 -1.94
N MET A 106 3.77 -6.51 -1.26
CA MET A 106 4.62 -7.56 -1.81
C MET A 106 4.78 -8.67 -0.76
N ASP A 107 4.63 -9.93 -1.14
CA ASP A 107 4.93 -11.08 -0.28
C ASP A 107 6.41 -11.50 -0.34
N ALA A 108 6.81 -12.45 0.52
CA ALA A 108 8.17 -13.00 0.55
C ALA A 108 8.61 -13.66 -0.78
N GLY A 109 7.65 -14.20 -1.54
CA GLY A 109 7.87 -14.79 -2.85
C GLY A 109 8.03 -13.76 -3.98
N GLY A 110 7.91 -12.47 -3.66
CA GLY A 110 7.97 -11.38 -4.62
C GLY A 110 6.68 -11.18 -5.40
N GLN A 111 5.56 -11.80 -5.00
CA GLN A 111 4.26 -11.49 -5.58
C GLN A 111 3.82 -10.11 -5.11
N THR A 112 3.44 -9.24 -6.05
CA THR A 112 2.93 -7.91 -5.75
C THR A 112 1.44 -7.80 -6.01
N ALA A 113 0.73 -7.00 -5.21
CA ALA A 113 -0.63 -6.57 -5.48
C ALA A 113 -0.85 -5.12 -5.02
N ALA A 114 -1.92 -4.51 -5.52
CA ALA A 114 -2.36 -3.20 -5.07
C ALA A 114 -3.89 -3.17 -4.90
N SER A 115 -4.38 -2.32 -4.00
CA SER A 115 -5.81 -2.10 -3.79
C SER A 115 -6.05 -0.67 -3.29
N ALA A 116 -7.20 -0.10 -3.62
CA ALA A 116 -7.55 1.28 -3.25
C ALA A 116 -9.04 1.40 -2.90
N THR A 117 -9.40 2.27 -1.96
CA THR A 117 -10.81 2.57 -1.64
C THR A 117 -11.53 3.33 -2.75
N ARG A 118 -10.77 3.99 -3.64
CA ARG A 118 -11.27 4.78 -4.78
C ARG A 118 -10.45 4.47 -6.02
N GLY A 119 -11.08 4.57 -7.19
CA GLY A 119 -10.39 4.43 -8.47
C GLY A 119 -9.47 5.61 -8.77
N GLY A 120 -8.65 5.46 -9.82
CA GLY A 120 -7.72 6.50 -10.28
C GLY A 120 -6.33 6.45 -9.63
N PHE A 121 -6.07 5.49 -8.73
CA PHE A 121 -4.73 5.22 -8.24
C PHE A 121 -3.93 4.41 -9.27
N VAL A 122 -2.67 4.79 -9.48
CA VAL A 122 -1.77 4.12 -10.44
C VAL A 122 -0.55 3.61 -9.70
N ALA A 123 -0.21 2.34 -9.91
CA ALA A 123 1.01 1.73 -9.40
C ALA A 123 1.99 1.45 -10.54
N ALA A 124 3.28 1.70 -10.31
CA ALA A 124 4.35 1.25 -11.17
C ALA A 124 4.88 -0.10 -10.67
N VAL A 125 4.92 -1.10 -11.54
CA VAL A 125 5.40 -2.45 -11.23
C VAL A 125 6.52 -2.81 -12.19
N TRP A 126 7.60 -3.39 -11.67
CA TRP A 126 8.66 -3.96 -12.49
C TRP A 126 8.24 -5.36 -12.93
N GLU A 127 8.04 -5.55 -14.25
CA GLU A 127 7.60 -6.82 -14.83
C GLU A 127 8.35 -7.11 -16.13
N GLY A 128 8.90 -8.32 -16.27
CA GLY A 128 9.47 -8.79 -17.54
C GLY A 128 10.63 -7.94 -18.07
N GLY A 129 11.47 -7.39 -17.18
CA GLY A 129 12.64 -6.58 -17.54
C GLY A 129 12.33 -5.09 -17.82
N GLY A 130 11.14 -4.61 -17.45
CA GLY A 130 10.82 -3.18 -17.55
C GLY A 130 9.69 -2.74 -16.62
N VAL A 131 9.43 -1.43 -16.61
CA VAL A 131 8.36 -0.83 -15.81
C VAL A 131 7.03 -0.92 -16.57
N ARG A 132 5.95 -1.22 -15.84
CA ARG A 132 4.56 -1.18 -16.30
C ARG A 132 3.75 -0.33 -15.34
N LEU A 133 2.95 0.59 -15.89
CA LEU A 133 1.95 1.31 -15.12
C LEU A 133 0.66 0.51 -15.10
N ARG A 134 0.01 0.46 -13.94
CA ARG A 134 -1.20 -0.30 -13.73
C ARG A 134 -2.21 0.53 -12.94
N GLU A 135 -3.42 0.68 -13.50
CA GLU A 135 -4.53 1.31 -12.79
C GLU A 135 -5.13 0.36 -11.76
N VAL A 136 -5.25 0.82 -10.53
CA VAL A 136 -5.78 0.05 -9.42
C VAL A 136 -7.28 0.34 -9.30
N PRO A 137 -8.15 -0.67 -9.46
CA PRO A 137 -9.58 -0.48 -9.30
C PRO A 137 -9.92 -0.21 -7.83
N ALA A 138 -11.05 0.46 -7.61
CA ALA A 138 -11.61 0.58 -6.27
C ALA A 138 -11.97 -0.81 -5.70
N VAL A 139 -11.96 -0.96 -4.38
CA VAL A 139 -12.42 -2.17 -3.69
C VAL A 139 -13.80 -2.59 -4.21
N GLY A 140 -13.96 -3.89 -4.50
CA GLY A 140 -15.12 -4.44 -5.20
C GLY A 140 -14.86 -4.71 -6.69
N GLY A 141 -13.80 -4.13 -7.26
CA GLY A 141 -13.15 -4.64 -8.47
C GLY A 141 -12.24 -5.84 -8.16
N GLN A 142 -12.03 -6.74 -9.13
CA GLN A 142 -11.10 -7.86 -8.94
C GLN A 142 -9.70 -7.35 -8.56
N PRO A 143 -8.98 -8.03 -7.64
CA PRO A 143 -7.67 -7.58 -7.21
C PRO A 143 -6.74 -7.45 -8.40
N ALA A 144 -6.00 -6.35 -8.36
CA ALA A 144 -5.10 -5.90 -9.39
C ALA A 144 -3.83 -6.76 -9.38
N TRP A 145 -3.81 -7.75 -10.29
CA TRP A 145 -2.69 -8.57 -10.78
C TRP A 145 -1.82 -9.30 -9.73
N THR A 146 -1.22 -10.40 -10.17
CA THR A 146 -0.17 -11.11 -9.44
C THR A 146 1.04 -11.18 -10.36
N HIS A 147 2.13 -10.50 -9.99
CA HIS A 147 3.41 -10.61 -10.68
C HIS A 147 4.52 -10.93 -9.69
N SER A 148 5.44 -11.82 -10.12
CA SER A 148 6.63 -12.22 -9.37
C SER A 148 7.82 -11.35 -9.78
N CYS A 149 8.30 -10.48 -8.89
CA CYS A 149 9.62 -9.88 -9.04
C CYS A 149 10.70 -10.97 -8.90
N ARG A 150 11.17 -11.51 -10.04
CA ARG A 150 12.40 -12.30 -10.15
C ARG A 150 13.46 -11.49 -10.88
#